data_AF-A0AAW8TFX6-F1
#
_entry.id   AF-A0AAW8TFX6-F1
#
_cell.length_a   1.000
_cell.length_b   1.000
_cell.length_c   1.000
_cell.angle_alpha   90.00
_cell.angle_beta   90.00
_cell.angle_gamma   90.00
#
_symmetry.space_group_name_H-M   'P 1'
#
loop_
_entity.id
_entity.type
_entity.pdbx_description
1 polymer ?
#
loop_
_entity_poly.entity_id
_entity_poly.type
_entity_poly.pdbx_seq_one_letter_code
_entity_poly.pdbx_strand_id
1 'polypeptide(L)' 'MRNYWYISLASNYPQRAMSVQITNRYTIVELTDEATPHEIDQYKLVLVGIGWFKDEHIQKNIARWLR' A
#
# COMPACT_ATOMS: atom_id res chain seq x y z
N MET A 1 1.61 7.42 -15.27
CA MET A 1 1.79 7.91 -13.90
C MET A 1 2.34 6.75 -13.08
N ARG A 2 3.30 6.99 -12.18
CA ARG A 2 3.82 5.94 -11.30
C ARG A 2 3.09 6.09 -9.96
N ASN A 3 2.47 5.02 -9.49
CA ASN A 3 1.66 5.04 -8.28
C ASN A 3 2.46 4.46 -7.12
N TYR A 4 2.13 4.88 -5.91
CA TYR A 4 2.73 4.41 -4.68
C TYR A 4 1.87 3.29 -4.11
N TRP A 5 2.49 2.15 -3.88
CA TRP A 5 1.82 0.96 -3.36
C TRP A 5 2.19 0.76 -1.90
N TYR A 6 1.17 0.62 -1.06
CA TYR A 6 1.31 0.38 0.36
C TYR A 6 0.55 -0.85 0.81
N ILE A 7 0.99 -1.46 1.91
CA ILE A 7 0.20 -2.37 2.72
C ILE A 7 -0.22 -1.63 3.99
N SER A 8 -1.51 -1.54 4.25
CA SER A 8 -2.09 -1.15 5.53
C SER A 8 -2.24 -2.38 6.42
N LEU A 9 -1.74 -2.24 7.65
CA LEU A 9 -1.86 -3.24 8.70
C LEU A 9 -3.01 -2.94 9.67
N ALA A 10 -3.64 -1.76 9.58
CA ALA A 10 -4.63 -1.29 10.53
C ALA A 10 -6.09 -1.56 10.12
N SER A 11 -6.32 -2.49 9.18
CA SER A 11 -7.65 -2.84 8.63
C SER A 11 -8.46 -1.63 8.09
N ASN A 12 -7.82 -0.49 7.87
CA ASN A 12 -8.37 0.77 7.36
C ASN A 12 -7.40 1.37 6.33
N TYR A 13 -7.81 2.44 5.63
CA TYR A 13 -7.00 3.03 4.57
C TYR A 13 -7.32 4.52 4.35
N PRO A 14 -6.40 5.30 3.75
CA PRO A 14 -6.65 6.69 3.38
C PRO A 14 -7.82 6.83 2.41
N GLN A 15 -8.73 7.79 2.64
CA GLN A 15 -9.87 8.03 1.73
C GLN A 15 -9.45 8.48 0.33
N ARG A 16 -8.23 9.06 0.20
CA ARG A 16 -7.65 9.47 -1.08
C ARG A 16 -7.07 8.32 -1.89
N ALA A 17 -7.23 7.06 -1.43
CA ALA A 17 -6.74 5.91 -2.17
C ALA A 17 -7.45 5.77 -3.52
N MET A 18 -6.66 5.58 -4.57
CA MET A 18 -7.17 5.36 -5.93
C MET A 18 -7.75 3.96 -6.08
N SER A 19 -7.11 2.99 -5.45
CA SER A 19 -7.53 1.60 -5.45
C SER A 19 -7.18 0.95 -4.12
N VAL A 20 -8.05 0.05 -3.69
CA VAL A 20 -7.94 -0.64 -2.40
C VAL A 20 -8.32 -2.10 -2.60
N GLN A 21 -7.47 -3.01 -2.13
CA GLN A 21 -7.78 -4.44 -2.06
C GLN A 21 -7.79 -4.87 -0.60
N ILE A 22 -8.98 -5.16 -0.08
CA ILE A 22 -9.18 -5.56 1.31
C ILE A 22 -9.05 -7.08 1.42
N THR A 23 -8.20 -7.52 2.34
CA THR A 23 -8.05 -8.93 2.75
C THR A 23 -8.28 -9.03 4.25
N ASN A 24 -8.58 -10.21 4.79
CA ASN A 24 -8.88 -10.39 6.22
C ASN A 24 -7.80 -9.89 7.18
N ARG A 25 -6.53 -9.78 6.75
CA ARG A 25 -5.40 -9.42 7.61
C ARG A 25 -4.69 -8.12 7.24
N TYR A 26 -4.90 -7.62 6.03
CA TYR A 26 -4.19 -6.47 5.50
C TYR A 26 -4.98 -5.85 4.35
N THR A 27 -4.62 -4.63 3.99
CA THR A 27 -5.23 -3.92 2.87
C THR A 27 -4.14 -3.39 1.96
N ILE A 28 -4.19 -3.69 0.67
CA ILE A 28 -3.27 -3.11 -0.31
C ILE A 28 -3.88 -1.80 -0.79
N VAL A 29 -3.08 -0.73 -0.77
CA VAL A 29 -3.51 0.64 -1.06
C VAL A 29 -2.67 1.22 -2.18
N GLU A 30 -3.33 1.81 -3.16
CA GLU A 30 -2.72 2.57 -4.24
C GLU A 30 -2.93 4.08 -3.99
N LEU A 31 -1.85 4.84 -3.92
CA LEU A 31 -1.85 6.30 -3.83
C LEU A 31 -1.20 6.93 -5.06
N THR A 32 -1.68 8.10 -5.47
CA THR A 32 -1.10 8.89 -6.58
C THR A 32 0.26 9.50 -6.26
N ASP A 33 0.53 9.69 -4.98
CA ASP A 33 1.68 10.36 -4.39
C ASP A 33 2.01 9.70 -3.05
N GLU A 34 3.16 10.06 -2.48
CA GLU A 34 3.65 9.46 -1.25
C GLU A 34 2.67 9.72 -0.08
N ALA A 35 2.49 8.72 0.78
CA ALA A 35 1.76 8.88 2.02
C ALA A 35 2.47 9.88 2.94
N THR A 36 1.71 10.78 3.56
CA THR A 36 2.28 11.69 4.57
C THR A 36 2.69 10.89 5.82
N PRO A 37 3.65 11.38 6.63
CA PRO A 37 4.03 10.70 7.87
C PRO A 37 2.84 10.43 8.81
N HIS A 38 1.86 11.33 8.82
CA HIS A 38 0.63 11.16 9.59
C HIS A 38 -0.23 9.99 9.06
N GLU A 39 -0.41 9.88 7.74
CA GLU A 39 -1.12 8.75 7.13
C GLU A 39 -0.39 7.42 7.34
N ILE A 40 0.95 7.44 7.24
CA ILE A 40 1.77 6.25 7.50
C ILE A 40 1.53 5.74 8.91
N ASP A 41 1.54 6.61 9.91
CA ASP A 41 1.31 6.19 11.30
C ASP A 41 -0.15 5.80 11.56
N GLN A 42 -1.11 6.57 11.05
CA GLN A 42 -2.55 6.35 11.28
C GLN A 42 -3.04 5.03 10.69
N TYR A 43 -2.63 4.72 9.45
CA TYR A 43 -3.07 3.54 8.72
C TYR A 43 -2.04 2.40 8.75
N LYS A 44 -0.94 2.58 9.50
CA LYS A 44 0.18 1.62 9.57
C LYS A 44 0.63 1.20 8.17
N LEU A 45 0.87 2.20 7.30
CA LEU A 45 1.23 1.97 5.91
C LEU A 45 2.68 1.55 5.80
N VAL A 46 2.90 0.52 5.00
CA VAL A 46 4.21 0.00 4.63
C VAL A 46 4.38 0.16 3.14
N LEU A 47 5.35 0.99 2.72
CA LEU A 47 5.66 1.16 1.31
C LEU A 47 6.22 -0.15 0.73
N VAL A 48 5.57 -0.68 -0.30
CA VAL A 48 6.03 -1.89 -1.02
C VAL A 48 6.61 -1.56 -2.40
N GLY A 49 6.36 -0.37 -2.93
CA GLY A 49 7.08 0.12 -4.10
C GLY A 49 6.36 1.23 -4.85
N ILE A 50 7.04 1.74 -5.88
CA ILE A 50 6.55 2.78 -6.77
C ILE A 50 6.54 2.21 -8.18
N GLY A 51 5.43 2.33 -8.90
CA GLY A 51 5.28 1.76 -10.25
C GLY A 51 3.89 1.21 -10.52
N TRP A 52 3.83 0.17 -11.34
CA TRP A 52 2.60 -0.54 -11.66
C TRP A 52 2.42 -1.73 -10.72
N PHE A 53 1.18 -2.05 -10.36
CA PHE A 53 0.90 -3.14 -9.43
C PHE A 53 1.63 -4.45 -9.77
N LYS A 54 1.65 -4.81 -11.06
CA LYS A 54 2.24 -6.06 -11.57
C LYS A 54 3.76 -6.04 -11.68
N ASP A 55 4.43 -4.95 -11.31
CA ASP A 55 5.89 -4.90 -11.36
C ASP A 55 6.48 -5.91 -10.37
N GLU A 56 7.53 -6.60 -10.81
CA GLU A 56 8.11 -7.73 -10.09
C GLU A 56 8.61 -7.34 -8.69
N HIS A 57 9.19 -6.14 -8.53
CA HIS A 57 9.65 -5.66 -7.23
C HIS A 57 8.50 -5.40 -6.26
N ILE A 58 7.35 -4.88 -6.74
CA ILE A 58 6.16 -4.65 -5.92
C ILE A 58 5.58 -5.99 -5.47
N GLN A 59 5.41 -6.93 -6.39
CA GLN A 59 4.88 -8.26 -6.07
C GLN A 59 5.78 -9.01 -5.08
N LYS A 60 7.11 -8.94 -5.25
CA LYS A 60 8.08 -9.51 -4.31
C LYS A 60 8.01 -8.87 -2.92
N ASN A 61 7.91 -7.54 -2.85
CA ASN A 61 7.83 -6.83 -1.56
C ASN A 61 6.50 -7.11 -0.84
N ILE A 62 5.39 -7.20 -1.58
CA ILE A 62 4.11 -7.64 -1.03
C ILE A 62 4.26 -9.05 -0.47
N ALA A 63 4.75 -10.01 -1.26
CA ALA A 63 4.94 -11.39 -0.80
C ALA A 63 5.86 -11.49 0.42
N ARG A 64 6.90 -10.65 0.52
CA ARG A 64 7.82 -10.60 1.68
C ARG A 64 7.12 -10.14 2.96
N TRP A 65 6.23 -9.16 2.87
CA TRP A 65 5.49 -8.64 4.02
C TRP A 65 4.33 -9.54 4.47
N LEU A 66 3.79 -10.34 3.54
CA LEU A 66 2.68 -11.26 3.80
C LEU A 66 3.12 -12.66 4.25
N ARG A 67 4.43 -12.92 4.27
CA ARG A 67 5.02 -14.18 4.75
C ARG A 67 5.06 -14.22 6.27
#